data_AF-A0A382HMG6-F1
#
_entry.id   AF-A0A382HMG6-F1
#
_cell.length_a   1.000
_cell.length_b   1.000
_cell.length_c   1.000
_cell.angle_alpha   90.00
_cell.angle_beta   90.00
_cell.angle_gamma   90.00
#
_symmetry.space_group_name_H-M   'P 1'
#
loop_
_entity.id
_entity.type
_entity.pdbx_description
1 polymer ?
#
loop_
_entity_poly.entity_id
_entity_poly.type
_entity_poly.pdbx_seq_one_letter_code
_entity_poly.pdbx_strand_id
1 'polypeptide(L)'
;MLEPVRERLNLKAKDAYHKGMIHIDIISDTVCPWCYIGKRRFEQAVAMRSHYEFQVGWRPFQLNPDIPPSGLPRREYLNAKFGGAERADRVYEAISKAGEEIGLDFNFRSIPNQP
;
A
#
# COMPACT_ATOMS: atom_id res chain seq x y z
N MET A 1 11.98 -36.70 45.74
CA MET A 1 11.04 -37.11 44.67
C MET A 1 10.02 -36.01 44.35
N LEU A 2 10.47 -34.77 44.10
CA LEU A 2 9.61 -33.64 43.72
C LEU A 2 10.27 -32.82 42.62
N GLU A 3 10.69 -33.50 41.55
CA GLU A 3 11.07 -32.91 40.27
C GLU A 3 10.08 -33.32 39.14
N PRO A 4 8.73 -33.14 39.21
CA PRO A 4 7.84 -33.85 38.27
C PRO A 4 6.89 -33.01 37.41
N VAL A 5 6.76 -31.67 37.53
CA VAL A 5 5.63 -30.96 36.86
C VAL A 5 6.01 -29.68 36.09
N ARG A 6 7.04 -28.95 36.50
CA ARG A 6 7.38 -27.65 35.90
C ARG A 6 7.89 -27.76 34.46
N GLU A 7 8.64 -28.80 34.12
CA GLU A 7 9.21 -29.00 32.78
C GLU A 7 8.13 -29.26 31.70
N ARG A 8 7.10 -30.07 32.04
CA ARG A 8 6.07 -30.50 31.06
C ARG A 8 5.07 -29.39 30.72
N LEU A 9 4.85 -28.44 31.62
CA LEU A 9 4.00 -27.27 31.36
C LEU A 9 4.70 -26.28 30.41
N ASN A 10 6.03 -26.20 30.44
CA ASN A 10 6.82 -25.29 29.61
C ASN A 10 7.03 -25.78 28.16
N LEU A 11 6.83 -27.06 27.86
CA LEU A 11 6.86 -27.56 26.47
C LEU A 11 5.52 -27.29 25.74
N LYS A 12 4.37 -27.49 26.41
CA LYS A 12 3.06 -27.24 25.77
C LYS A 12 2.74 -25.76 25.50
N ALA A 13 3.38 -24.84 26.22
CA ALA A 13 3.21 -23.40 26.01
C ALA A 13 4.09 -22.85 24.87
N LYS A 14 5.18 -23.54 24.51
CA LYS A 14 6.11 -23.11 23.45
C LYS A 14 5.64 -23.48 22.05
N ASP A 15 4.84 -24.55 21.93
CA ASP A 15 4.34 -25.04 20.64
C ASP A 15 2.98 -24.46 20.23
N ALA A 16 2.37 -23.61 21.07
CA ALA A 16 1.02 -23.05 20.86
C ALA A 16 1.00 -21.57 20.47
N TYR A 17 2.14 -21.00 20.05
CA TYR A 17 2.15 -19.68 19.40
C TYR A 17 1.69 -19.85 17.95
N HIS A 18 0.42 -20.21 17.76
CA HIS A 18 -0.21 -20.16 16.44
C HIS A 18 -0.28 -18.68 16.06
N LYS A 19 0.64 -18.26 15.20
CA LYS A 19 0.68 -16.94 14.60
C LYS A 19 -0.71 -16.67 14.01
N GLY A 20 -1.48 -15.76 14.59
CA GLY A 20 -2.86 -15.55 14.15
C GLY A 20 -2.87 -15.17 12.67
N MET A 21 -3.57 -15.92 11.82
CA MET A 21 -3.64 -15.63 10.39
C MET A 21 -4.68 -14.54 10.12
N ILE A 22 -4.27 -13.50 9.42
CA ILE A 22 -5.09 -12.35 9.02
C ILE A 22 -5.11 -12.29 7.49
N HIS A 23 -6.30 -12.35 6.92
CA HIS A 23 -6.52 -12.10 5.50
C HIS A 23 -6.70 -10.61 5.25
N ILE A 24 -6.02 -10.08 4.24
CA ILE A 24 -6.09 -8.67 3.85
C ILE A 24 -6.26 -8.61 2.33
N ASP A 25 -7.40 -8.07 1.88
CA ASP A 25 -7.59 -7.72 0.48
C ASP A 25 -7.21 -6.24 0.26
N ILE A 26 -6.26 -5.99 -0.65
CA ILE A 26 -5.82 -4.65 -1.04
C ILE A 26 -6.37 -4.34 -2.43
N ILE A 27 -7.26 -3.35 -2.50
CA ILE A 27 -7.79 -2.83 -3.75
C ILE A 27 -6.84 -1.73 -4.24
N SER A 28 -6.26 -1.91 -5.42
CA SER A 28 -5.19 -1.03 -5.91
C SER A 28 -5.28 -0.77 -7.41
N ASP A 29 -4.97 0.46 -7.79
CA ASP A 29 -4.72 0.86 -9.18
C ASP A 29 -3.25 1.26 -9.33
N THR A 30 -2.59 0.77 -10.38
CA THR A 30 -1.18 1.03 -10.69
C THR A 30 -0.89 2.50 -11.03
N VAL A 31 -1.88 3.26 -11.51
CA VAL A 31 -1.71 4.68 -11.83
C VAL A 31 -1.86 5.60 -10.62
N CYS A 32 -2.33 5.06 -9.49
CA CYS A 32 -2.62 5.79 -8.28
C CYS A 32 -1.36 5.95 -7.42
N PRO A 33 -0.80 7.16 -7.25
CA PRO A 33 0.39 7.34 -6.43
C PRO A 33 0.12 7.05 -4.95
N TRP A 34 -1.11 7.31 -4.45
CA TRP A 34 -1.50 6.95 -3.09
C TRP A 34 -1.54 5.45 -2.84
N CYS A 35 -1.88 4.63 -3.86
CA CYS A 35 -1.79 3.17 -3.73
C CYS A 35 -0.34 2.73 -3.52
N TYR A 36 0.62 3.37 -4.20
CA TYR A 36 2.04 3.05 -4.00
C TYR A 36 2.55 3.48 -2.62
N ILE A 37 2.19 4.69 -2.17
CA ILE A 37 2.48 5.18 -0.82
C ILE A 37 1.88 4.23 0.23
N GLY A 38 0.60 3.86 0.06
CA GLY A 38 -0.12 2.93 0.93
C GLY A 38 0.55 1.57 1.00
N LYS A 39 1.00 1.02 -0.14
CA LYS A 39 1.76 -0.25 -0.19
C LYS A 39 3.02 -0.20 0.66
N ARG A 40 3.83 0.86 0.55
CA ARG A 40 5.08 1.01 1.33
C ARG A 40 4.81 1.14 2.83
N ARG A 41 3.80 1.93 3.21
CA ARG A 41 3.36 2.05 4.61
C ARG A 41 2.82 0.73 5.15
N PHE A 42 2.08 -0.02 4.34
CA PHE A 42 1.59 -1.35 4.68
C PHE A 42 2.73 -2.36 4.91
N GLU A 43 3.73 -2.39 4.02
CA GLU A 43 4.92 -3.24 4.17
C GLU A 43 5.65 -2.97 5.49
N GLN A 44 5.84 -1.69 5.83
CA GLN A 44 6.43 -1.28 7.11
C GLN A 44 5.58 -1.73 8.30
N ALA A 45 4.26 -1.54 8.25
CA ALA A 45 3.35 -1.92 9.32
C ALA A 45 3.33 -3.45 9.56
N VAL A 46 3.31 -4.24 8.49
CA VAL A 46 3.36 -5.72 8.56
C VAL A 46 4.68 -6.19 9.16
N ALA A 47 5.80 -5.59 8.79
CA ALA A 47 7.11 -5.92 9.37
C ALA A 47 7.16 -5.70 10.89
N MET A 48 6.40 -4.73 11.41
CA MET A 48 6.27 -4.44 12.85
C MET A 48 5.29 -5.38 13.60
N ARG A 49 4.68 -6.36 12.92
CA ARG A 49 3.63 -7.25 13.47
C ARG A 49 3.99 -8.72 13.29
N SER A 50 5.17 -9.11 13.77
CA SER A 50 5.73 -10.46 13.62
C SER A 50 4.96 -11.59 14.34
N HIS A 51 3.93 -11.28 15.13
CA HIS A 51 3.07 -12.26 15.80
C HIS A 51 1.83 -12.66 14.97
N TYR A 52 1.60 -12.01 13.82
CA TYR A 52 0.55 -12.37 12.87
C TYR A 52 1.12 -12.91 11.56
N GLU A 53 0.41 -13.85 10.95
CA GLU A 53 0.62 -14.26 9.57
C GLU A 53 -0.34 -13.46 8.68
N PHE A 54 0.17 -12.80 7.65
CA PHE A 54 -0.66 -11.99 6.76
C PHE A 54 -0.80 -12.67 5.41
N GLN A 55 -2.02 -13.09 5.07
CA GLN A 55 -2.35 -13.56 3.73
C GLN A 55 -2.93 -12.39 2.93
N VAL A 56 -2.13 -11.85 2.01
CA VAL A 56 -2.48 -10.64 1.24
C VAL A 56 -3.00 -11.00 -0.15
N GLY A 57 -4.25 -10.61 -0.43
CA GLY A 57 -4.86 -10.66 -1.75
C GLY A 57 -4.81 -9.29 -2.43
N TRP A 58 -4.33 -9.23 -3.66
CA TRP A 58 -4.36 -7.99 -4.46
C TRP A 58 -5.56 -8.01 -5.40
N ARG A 59 -6.39 -6.96 -5.33
CA ARG A 59 -7.59 -6.80 -6.16
C ARG A 59 -7.38 -5.60 -7.08
N PRO A 60 -7.40 -5.80 -8.42
CA PRO A 60 -7.21 -4.70 -9.34
C PRO A 60 -8.37 -3.72 -9.27
N PHE A 61 -8.07 -2.44 -9.48
CA PHE A 61 -9.04 -1.37 -9.61
C PHE A 61 -8.63 -0.43 -10.74
N GLN A 62 -9.60 0.18 -11.40
CA GLN A 62 -9.37 1.22 -12.40
C GLN A 62 -10.05 2.51 -11.91
N LEU A 63 -9.23 3.51 -11.59
CA LEU A 63 -9.70 4.83 -11.16
C LEU A 63 -10.53 5.52 -12.25
N ASN A 64 -10.22 5.24 -13.50
CA ASN A 64 -10.99 5.71 -14.64
C ASN A 64 -10.98 4.63 -15.74
N PRO A 65 -12.05 3.81 -15.86
CA PRO A 65 -12.14 2.76 -16.86
C PRO A 65 -12.42 3.29 -18.27
N ASP A 66 -12.76 4.58 -18.42
CA ASP A 66 -13.13 5.19 -19.71
C ASP A 66 -11.91 5.71 -20.50
N ILE A 67 -10.70 5.58 -19.94
CA ILE A 67 -9.47 6.02 -20.63
C ILE A 67 -9.20 5.08 -21.81
N PRO A 68 -9.04 5.60 -23.04
CA PRO A 68 -8.75 4.77 -24.19
C PRO A 68 -7.36 4.12 -24.08
N PRO A 69 -7.08 2.99 -24.76
CA PRO A 69 -5.77 2.33 -24.70
C PRO A 69 -4.58 3.20 -25.11
N SER A 70 -4.81 4.26 -25.88
CA SER A 70 -3.80 5.26 -26.25
C SER A 70 -3.42 6.21 -25.10
N GLY A 71 -4.16 6.19 -23.99
CA GLY A 71 -4.10 7.15 -22.91
C GLY A 71 -4.66 8.52 -23.28
N LEU A 72 -4.61 9.44 -22.31
CA LEU A 72 -4.94 10.86 -22.46
C LEU A 72 -3.72 11.72 -22.09
N PRO A 73 -3.55 12.93 -22.65
CA PRO A 73 -2.53 13.87 -22.18
C PRO A 73 -2.69 14.11 -20.67
N ARG A 74 -1.66 13.73 -19.89
CA ARG A 74 -1.78 13.64 -18.42
C ARG A 74 -2.19 14.97 -17.81
N ARG A 75 -1.57 16.07 -18.24
CA ARG A 75 -1.84 17.41 -17.71
C ARG A 75 -3.30 17.82 -17.93
N GLU A 76 -3.84 17.59 -19.12
CA GLU A 76 -5.24 17.92 -19.43
C GLU A 76 -6.19 17.06 -18.60
N TYR A 77 -5.91 15.76 -18.50
CA TYR A 77 -6.68 14.84 -17.67
C TYR A 77 -6.72 15.28 -16.20
N LEU A 78 -5.58 15.63 -15.60
CA LEU A 78 -5.50 16.04 -14.21
C LEU A 78 -6.17 17.41 -13.97
N ASN A 79 -6.00 18.35 -14.91
CA ASN A 79 -6.67 19.64 -14.84
C ASN A 79 -8.19 19.47 -14.85
N ALA A 80 -8.73 18.62 -15.74
CA ALA A 80 -10.16 18.31 -15.79
C ALA A 80 -10.62 17.63 -14.49
N LYS A 81 -9.87 16.60 -14.03
CA LYS A 81 -10.20 15.82 -12.84
C LYS A 81 -10.23 16.65 -11.56
N PHE A 82 -9.31 17.59 -11.40
CA PHE A 82 -9.14 18.36 -10.17
C PHE A 82 -9.67 19.80 -10.25
N GLY A 83 -10.27 20.21 -11.37
CA GLY A 83 -10.89 21.52 -11.52
C GLY A 83 -9.89 22.66 -11.76
N GLY A 84 -8.80 22.39 -12.48
CA GLY A 84 -7.81 23.37 -12.91
C GLY A 84 -6.37 22.99 -12.57
N ALA A 85 -5.42 23.62 -13.26
CA ALA A 85 -3.98 23.35 -13.11
C ALA A 85 -3.49 23.60 -11.69
N GLU A 86 -3.84 24.75 -11.10
CA GLU A 86 -3.41 25.13 -9.75
C GLU A 86 -3.85 24.11 -8.69
N ARG A 87 -5.07 23.56 -8.81
CA ARG A 87 -5.58 22.55 -7.89
C ARG A 87 -4.94 21.19 -8.13
N ALA A 88 -4.70 20.81 -9.39
CA ALA A 88 -3.96 19.60 -9.74
C ALA A 88 -2.53 19.65 -9.17
N ASP A 89 -1.83 20.77 -9.33
CA ASP A 89 -0.46 20.96 -8.84
C ASP A 89 -0.39 20.83 -7.32
N ARG A 90 -1.30 21.47 -6.57
CA ARG A 90 -1.37 21.30 -5.11
C ARG A 90 -1.60 19.86 -4.67
N VAL A 91 -2.48 19.13 -5.36
CA VAL A 91 -2.74 17.72 -5.06
C VAL A 91 -1.48 16.88 -5.27
N TYR A 92 -0.76 17.11 -6.38
CA TYR A 92 0.46 16.37 -6.69
C TYR A 92 1.64 16.77 -5.81
N GLU A 93 1.73 18.02 -5.38
CA GLU A 93 2.72 18.46 -4.39
C GLU A 93 2.54 17.73 -3.05
N ALA A 94 1.29 17.60 -2.57
CA ALA A 94 1.00 16.85 -1.35
C ALA A 94 1.36 15.36 -1.49
N ILE A 95 1.12 14.77 -2.66
CA ILE A 95 1.51 13.39 -2.97
C ILE A 95 3.04 13.24 -2.94
N SER A 96 3.79 14.16 -3.58
CA SER A 96 5.25 14.12 -3.60
C SER A 96 5.81 14.19 -2.18
N LYS A 97 5.34 15.15 -1.36
CA LYS A 97 5.76 15.28 0.05
C LYS A 97 5.50 14.01 0.86
N ALA A 98 4.31 13.42 0.71
CA ALA A 98 3.98 12.17 1.39
C ALA A 98 4.80 10.97 0.90
N GLY A 99 5.25 10.98 -0.37
CA GLY A 99 6.20 10.01 -0.91
C GLY A 99 7.60 10.18 -0.31
N GLU A 100 8.09 11.40 -0.23
CA GLU A 100 9.41 11.73 0.33
C GLU A 100 9.53 11.26 1.79
N GLU A 101 8.47 11.45 2.60
CA GLU A 101 8.39 10.96 3.99
C GLU A 101 8.68 9.45 4.15
N ILE A 102 8.47 8.67 3.09
CA ILE A 102 8.65 7.21 3.08
C ILE A 102 9.71 6.75 2.07
N GLY A 103 10.55 7.68 1.61
CA GLY A 103 11.67 7.41 0.70
C GLY A 103 11.26 7.10 -0.74
N LEU A 104 10.12 7.60 -1.20
CA LEU A 104 9.71 7.57 -2.61
C LEU A 104 9.98 8.92 -3.27
N ASP A 105 10.73 8.90 -4.37
CA ASP A 105 10.95 10.06 -5.23
C ASP A 105 10.09 9.93 -6.50
N PHE A 106 9.02 10.72 -6.61
CA PHE A 106 8.10 10.66 -7.73
C PHE A 106 8.53 11.58 -8.87
N ASN A 107 8.89 11.00 -10.01
CA ASN A 107 9.10 11.75 -11.24
C ASN A 107 7.81 11.85 -12.08
N PHE A 108 6.84 12.65 -11.63
CA PHE A 108 5.60 12.85 -12.40
C PHE A 108 5.81 13.55 -13.75
N ARG A 109 6.91 14.29 -13.91
CA ARG A 109 7.24 14.99 -15.16
C ARG A 109 7.59 14.05 -16.30
N SER A 110 8.09 12.84 -16.01
CA SER A 110 8.41 11.83 -17.02
C SER A 110 7.17 11.06 -17.51
N ILE A 111 5.96 11.42 -17.07
CA ILE A 111 4.71 10.74 -17.43
C ILE A 111 3.87 11.66 -18.34
N PRO A 112 4.06 11.60 -19.67
CA PRO A 112 3.36 12.49 -20.59
C PRO A 112 1.87 12.16 -20.72
N ASN A 113 1.51 10.88 -20.60
CA ASN A 113 0.15 10.38 -20.78
C ASN A 113 -0.37 9.73 -19.49
N GLN A 114 -1.64 9.95 -19.21
CA GLN A 114 -2.40 9.11 -18.29
C GLN A 114 -2.80 7.85 -19.08
N PRO A 115 -2.27 6.67 -18.73
CA PRO A 115 -2.69 5.42 -19.32
C PRO A 115 -4.06 4.97 -18.78
#